data_AF-A0A849G5C4-F1
#
_entry.id   AF-A0A849G5C4-F1
#
_cell.length_a   1.000
_cell.length_b   1.000
_cell.length_c   1.000
_cell.angle_alpha   90.00
_cell.angle_beta   90.00
_cell.angle_gamma   90.00
#
_symmetry.space_group_name_H-M   'P 1'
#
loop_
_entity.id
_entity.type
_entity.pdbx_description
1 polymer ?
#
loop_
_entity_poly.entity_id
_entity_poly.type
_entity_poly.pdbx_seq_one_letter_code
_entity_poly.pdbx_strand_id
1 'polypeptide(L)'
;MSDHFLVVIPADPDADLPDTADALRNALAQITGTEESRIKDYGKLKFIDCGENFEGIGCPSCGSDIPVSQWHEWMSSDWHGEEGFHLHRHRSPCCGV
;
A
#
# COMPACT_ATOMS: atom_id res chain seq x y z
N MET A 1 -20.64 -16.10 -5.28
CA MET A 1 -19.46 -16.44 -4.46
C MET A 1 -18.42 -15.39 -4.78
N SER A 2 -17.99 -14.61 -3.80
CA SER A 2 -16.87 -13.68 -3.95
C SER A 2 -15.60 -14.42 -3.58
N ASP A 3 -14.60 -14.38 -4.45
CA ASP A 3 -13.28 -14.88 -4.12
C ASP A 3 -12.60 -13.86 -3.20
N HIS A 4 -12.02 -14.33 -2.09
CA HIS A 4 -11.25 -13.50 -1.16
C HIS A 4 -9.77 -13.75 -1.38
N PHE A 5 -9.02 -12.69 -1.68
CA PHE A 5 -7.57 -12.75 -1.86
C PHE A 5 -6.87 -12.07 -0.69
N LEU A 6 -5.83 -12.73 -0.17
CA LEU A 6 -4.85 -12.08 0.68
C LEU A 6 -3.89 -11.30 -0.21
N VAL A 7 -3.72 -10.01 0.10
CA VAL A 7 -2.80 -9.14 -0.64
C VAL A 7 -1.57 -8.90 0.23
N VAL A 8 -0.39 -9.28 -0.29
CA VAL A 8 0.89 -8.97 0.34
C VAL A 8 1.56 -7.86 -0.46
N ILE A 9 1.93 -6.81 0.25
CA ILE A 9 2.61 -5.63 -0.31
C ILE A 9 4.01 -5.61 0.34
N PRO A 10 5.09 -5.53 -0.45
CA PRO A 10 6.43 -5.37 0.10
C PRO A 10 6.53 -4.14 1.01
N ALA A 11 7.30 -4.25 2.08
CA ALA A 11 7.55 -3.12 2.98
C ALA A 11 8.38 -2.02 2.31
N ASP A 12 9.25 -2.42 1.37
CA ASP A 12 9.95 -1.51 0.48
C ASP A 12 9.13 -1.33 -0.82
N PRO A 13 8.53 -0.16 -1.05
CA PRO A 13 7.72 0.10 -2.23
C PRO A 13 8.50 0.11 -3.55
N ASP A 14 9.83 0.24 -3.51
CA ASP A 14 10.71 0.24 -4.68
C ASP A 14 11.38 -1.13 -4.93
N ALA A 15 10.98 -2.18 -4.20
CA ALA A 15 11.55 -3.51 -4.33
C ALA A 15 11.33 -4.13 -5.72
N ASP A 16 12.37 -4.75 -6.27
CA ASP A 16 12.29 -5.46 -7.56
C ASP A 16 11.49 -6.77 -7.40
N LEU A 17 10.28 -6.78 -7.96
CA LEU A 17 9.32 -7.87 -7.80
C LEU A 17 9.74 -9.22 -8.44
N PRO A 18 10.40 -9.30 -9.61
CA PRO A 18 10.72 -10.57 -10.27
C PRO A 18 11.59 -11.52 -9.43
N ASP A 19 12.59 -11.01 -8.71
CA ASP A 19 13.44 -11.84 -7.84
C ASP A 19 12.71 -12.23 -6.54
N THR A 20 11.82 -11.35 -6.07
CA THR A 20 11.09 -11.54 -4.81
C THR A 20 9.85 -12.44 -4.99
N ALA A 21 9.30 -12.46 -6.20
CA ALA A 21 8.07 -13.12 -6.63
C ALA A 21 7.94 -14.58 -6.21
N ASP A 22 8.91 -15.40 -6.62
CA ASP A 22 8.80 -16.86 -6.49
C ASP A 22 9.08 -17.32 -5.05
N ALA A 23 9.99 -16.64 -4.36
CA ALA A 23 10.19 -16.84 -2.93
C ALA A 23 8.91 -16.48 -2.14
N LEU A 24 8.27 -15.35 -2.48
CA LEU A 24 7.02 -14.93 -1.84
C LEU A 24 5.88 -15.90 -2.13
N ARG A 25 5.74 -16.37 -3.38
CA ARG A 25 4.74 -17.37 -3.77
C ARG A 25 4.88 -18.65 -2.97
N ASN A 26 6.10 -19.18 -2.86
CA ASN A 26 6.36 -20.40 -2.10
C ASN A 26 6.04 -20.19 -0.61
N ALA A 27 6.46 -19.07 -0.03
CA ALA A 27 6.14 -18.76 1.36
C ALA A 27 4.62 -18.62 1.58
N LEU A 28 3.91 -17.96 0.66
CA LEU A 28 2.47 -17.78 0.74
C LEU A 28 1.72 -19.10 0.62
N ALA A 29 2.11 -19.97 -0.31
CA ALA A 29 1.49 -21.28 -0.47
C ALA A 29 1.60 -22.13 0.81
N GLN A 30 2.72 -22.03 1.53
CA GLN A 30 2.89 -22.71 2.83
C GLN A 30 1.99 -22.15 3.93
N ILE A 31 1.68 -20.84 3.89
CA ILE A 31 0.83 -20.18 4.89
C ILE A 31 -0.66 -20.39 4.59
N THR A 32 -1.05 -20.30 3.33
CA THR A 32 -2.46 -20.31 2.90
C THR A 32 -2.96 -21.70 2.53
N GLY A 33 -2.06 -22.63 2.21
CA GLY A 33 -2.40 -23.97 1.72
C GLY A 33 -2.92 -23.99 0.28
N THR A 34 -2.79 -22.90 -0.48
CA THR A 34 -3.16 -22.81 -1.90
C THR A 34 -2.00 -22.34 -2.76
N GLU A 35 -1.87 -22.92 -3.95
CA GLU A 35 -0.89 -22.48 -4.96
C GLU A 35 -1.45 -21.37 -5.86
N GLU A 36 -2.74 -21.04 -5.74
CA GLU A 36 -3.31 -19.91 -6.49
C GLU A 36 -2.70 -18.61 -5.99
N SER A 37 -1.85 -18.01 -6.82
CA SER A 37 -1.20 -16.75 -6.55
C SER A 37 -1.10 -15.93 -7.83
N ARG A 38 -1.19 -14.60 -7.68
CA ARG A 38 -1.08 -13.65 -8.78
C ARG A 38 -0.08 -12.59 -8.39
N ILE A 39 0.80 -12.24 -9.31
CA ILE A 39 1.68 -11.09 -9.15
C ILE A 39 1.11 -9.95 -9.95
N LYS A 40 1.03 -8.80 -9.30
CA LYS A 40 0.58 -7.58 -9.91
C LYS A 40 1.66 -6.54 -9.72
N ASP A 41 2.47 -6.41 -10.76
CA ASP A 41 3.40 -5.31 -10.91
C ASP A 41 2.66 -4.16 -11.63
N TYR A 42 2.72 -2.97 -11.04
CA TYR A 42 2.11 -1.76 -11.60
C TYR A 42 3.10 -0.97 -12.47
N GLY A 43 4.38 -1.35 -12.50
CA GLY A 43 5.48 -0.67 -13.21
C GLY A 43 5.87 0.69 -12.63
N LYS A 44 5.18 1.13 -11.57
CA LYS A 44 5.37 2.38 -10.86
C LYS A 44 4.73 2.30 -9.49
N LEU A 45 5.10 3.23 -8.62
CA LEU A 45 4.51 3.31 -7.30
C LEU A 45 3.00 3.56 -7.38
N LYS A 46 2.25 2.70 -6.68
CA LYS A 46 0.79 2.70 -6.69
C LYS A 46 0.24 2.68 -5.27
N PHE A 47 -0.65 3.62 -4.98
CA PHE A 47 -1.50 3.55 -3.80
C PHE A 47 -2.54 2.44 -3.94
N ILE A 48 -2.62 1.58 -2.92
CA ILE A 48 -3.61 0.50 -2.80
C ILE A 48 -4.63 0.92 -1.76
N ASP A 49 -5.87 1.17 -2.18
CA ASP A 49 -6.95 1.60 -1.30
C ASP A 49 -7.64 0.42 -0.59
N CYS A 50 -8.31 0.73 0.53
CA CYS A 50 -9.08 -0.24 1.30
C CYS A 50 -10.48 -0.53 0.72
N GLY A 51 -10.85 0.09 -0.40
CA GLY A 51 -12.18 0.03 -0.98
C GLY A 51 -13.28 0.43 0.01
N GLU A 52 -14.32 -0.40 0.08
CA GLU A 52 -15.45 -0.23 0.99
C GLU A 52 -15.09 -0.39 2.48
N ASN A 53 -13.92 -0.97 2.79
CA ASN A 53 -13.43 -1.14 4.16
C ASN A 53 -12.62 0.07 4.65
N PHE A 54 -12.67 1.21 3.96
CA PHE A 54 -12.00 2.42 4.41
C PHE A 54 -12.75 3.04 5.61
N GLU A 55 -12.11 3.01 6.78
CA GLU A 55 -12.69 3.56 8.01
C GLU A 55 -12.04 4.89 8.44
N GLY A 56 -10.78 5.13 8.06
CA GLY A 56 -10.06 6.35 8.41
C GLY A 56 -8.56 6.29 8.11
N ILE A 57 -7.86 7.38 8.41
CA ILE A 57 -6.39 7.46 8.34
C ILE A 57 -5.88 7.81 9.73
N GLY A 58 -4.94 7.02 10.24
CA GLY A 58 -4.28 7.27 11.52
C GLY A 58 -2.80 7.63 11.34
N CYS A 59 -2.27 8.44 12.25
CA CYS A 59 -0.83 8.71 12.31
C CYS A 59 -0.08 7.43 12.70
N PRO A 60 0.92 6.98 11.94
CA PRO A 60 1.66 5.75 12.25
C PRO A 60 2.50 5.87 13.53
N SER A 61 2.73 7.09 14.05
CA SER A 61 3.52 7.32 15.25
C SER A 61 2.71 7.34 16.54
N CYS A 62 1.55 8.03 16.57
CA CYS A 62 0.76 8.22 17.78
C CYS A 62 -0.67 7.68 17.69
N GLY A 63 -1.10 7.21 16.51
CA GLY A 63 -2.45 6.70 16.27
C GLY A 63 -3.53 7.77 16.19
N SER A 64 -3.22 9.06 16.33
CA SER A 64 -4.23 10.12 16.19
C SER A 64 -4.79 10.18 14.77
N ASP A 65 -6.08 10.48 14.66
CA ASP A 65 -6.77 10.62 13.39
C ASP A 65 -6.17 11.73 12.54
N ILE A 66 -5.97 11.42 11.26
CA ILE A 66 -5.60 12.37 10.23
C ILE A 66 -6.89 12.69 9.44
N PRO A 67 -7.29 13.98 9.35
CA PRO A 67 -8.47 14.35 8.59
C PRO A 67 -8.37 13.88 7.14
N VAL A 68 -9.46 13.30 6.63
CA VAL A 68 -9.54 12.80 5.24
C VAL A 68 -9.22 13.90 4.23
N SER A 69 -9.62 15.14 4.50
CA SER A 69 -9.27 16.30 3.64
C SER A 69 -7.76 16.52 3.55
N GLN A 70 -7.05 16.45 4.68
CA GLN A 70 -5.59 16.60 4.72
C GLN A 70 -4.90 15.46 3.98
N TRP A 71 -5.39 14.23 4.17
CA TRP A 71 -4.89 13.07 3.44
C TRP A 71 -5.05 13.23 1.93
N HIS A 72 -6.20 13.73 1.47
CA HIS A 72 -6.43 14.00 0.05
C HIS A 72 -5.50 15.07 -0.51
N GLU A 73 -5.16 16.11 0.25
CA GLU A 73 -4.17 17.10 -0.17
C GLU A 73 -2.79 16.47 -0.38
N TRP A 74 -2.32 15.66 0.58
CA TRP A 74 -1.03 14.96 0.48
C TRP A 74 -1.00 14.01 -0.72
N MET A 75 -2.04 13.18 -0.86
CA MET A 75 -2.20 12.27 -2.00
C MET A 75 -2.21 13.01 -3.34
N SER A 76 -2.86 14.17 -3.40
CA SER A 76 -2.88 14.99 -4.62
C SER A 76 -1.52 15.62 -4.91
N SER A 77 -0.77 16.01 -3.88
CA SER A 77 0.57 16.57 -4.04
C SER A 77 1.61 15.54 -4.46
N ASP A 78 1.41 14.28 -4.07
CA ASP A 78 2.32 13.16 -4.37
C ASP A 78 2.04 12.50 -5.72
N TRP A 79 0.89 12.77 -6.33
CA TRP A 79 0.51 12.19 -7.61
C TRP A 79 1.04 13.01 -8.79
N HIS A 80 1.90 12.40 -9.61
CA HIS A 80 2.55 13.02 -10.76
C HIS A 80 2.12 12.40 -12.11
N GLY A 81 0.80 12.16 -12.27
CA GLY A 81 0.24 11.75 -13.57
C GLY A 81 0.80 10.43 -14.10
N GLU A 82 1.55 10.47 -15.21
CA GLU A 82 2.11 9.28 -15.84
C GLU A 82 3.23 8.64 -14.99
N GLU A 83 3.97 9.43 -14.22
CA GLU A 83 5.09 8.97 -13.36
C GLU A 83 4.59 8.19 -12.13
N GLY A 84 3.35 8.42 -11.69
CA GLY A 84 2.76 7.75 -10.54
C GLY A 84 2.90 8.53 -9.23
N PHE A 85 2.94 7.83 -8.10
CA PHE A 85 3.12 8.44 -6.79
C PHE A 85 4.59 8.66 -6.47
N HIS A 86 4.90 9.75 -5.76
CA HIS A 86 6.19 9.97 -5.11
C HIS A 86 6.01 9.92 -3.58
N LEU A 87 6.95 9.29 -2.86
CA LEU A 87 6.87 9.15 -1.39
C LEU A 87 7.38 10.40 -0.67
N HIS A 88 6.74 11.54 -0.88
CA HIS A 88 7.12 12.74 -0.14
C HIS A 88 6.83 12.58 1.35
N ARG A 89 7.71 13.18 2.16
CA ARG A 89 7.54 13.17 3.61
C ARG A 89 6.60 14.30 4.00
N HIS A 90 5.41 13.93 4.45
CA HIS A 90 4.45 14.86 5.02
C HIS A 90 4.62 14.95 6.55
N ARG A 91 4.48 16.15 7.10
CA ARG A 91 4.45 16.32 8.56
C ARG A 91 3.04 16.03 9.06
N SER A 92 2.92 15.05 9.95
CA SER A 92 1.64 14.78 10.62
C SER A 92 1.26 15.96 11.51
N PRO A 93 -0.01 16.43 11.51
CA PRO A 93 -0.44 17.56 12.32
C PRO A 93 -0.37 17.29 13.83
N CYS A 94 -0.43 16.02 14.25
CA CYS A 94 -0.43 15.61 15.65
C CYS A 94 0.98 15.53 16.28
N CYS A 95 1.98 14.99 15.56
CA CYS A 95 3.36 14.83 16.07
C CYS A 95 4.36 15.86 15.53
N GLY A 96 3.94 16.68 14.56
CA GLY A 96 4.82 17.54 13.77
C GLY A 96 4.88 19.01 14.21
N VAL A 97 4.39 19.31 15.41
CA VAL A 97 4.59 20.59 16.11
C VAL A 97 6.00 20.73 16.65
#